data_AF-Q4L7U7-F1
#
_entry.id   AF-Q4L7U7-F1
#
_cell.length_a   1.000
_cell.length_b   1.000
_cell.length_c   1.000
_cell.angle_alpha   90.00
_cell.angle_beta   90.00
_cell.angle_gamma   90.00
#
_symmetry.space_group_name_H-M   'P 1'
#
loop_
_entity.id
_entity.type
_entity.pdbx_description
1 polymer ?
#
loop_
_entity_poly.entity_id
_entity_poly.type
_entity_poly.pdbx_seq_one_letter_code
_entity_poly.pdbx_strand_id
1 'polypeptide(L)'
;MLDSHNIEINPKQYQYYGKNALIDIIKHELCHYHLHLGGKGYKHKDSEFKILSKQVGAPRFCAPIQSYEARANYLYKCQSCGYKYLRIRKVDVRKMRCGICNGKLSLIEHLT
;
A
#
# COMPACT_ATOMS: atom_id res chain seq x y z
N MET A 1 12.26 -11.55 1.88
CA MET A 1 11.90 -11.39 0.45
C MET A 1 13.07 -11.76 -0.47
N LEU A 2 14.34 -11.49 -0.11
CA LEU A 2 15.47 -11.82 -0.98
C LEU A 2 16.21 -13.13 -0.64
N ASP A 3 15.83 -13.86 0.42
CA ASP A 3 16.48 -15.14 0.74
C ASP A 3 16.25 -16.21 -0.34
N SER A 4 15.11 -16.18 -1.04
CA SER A 4 14.75 -17.18 -2.07
C SER A 4 14.85 -16.69 -3.51
N HIS A 5 15.07 -15.39 -3.74
CA HIS A 5 15.17 -14.79 -5.08
C HIS A 5 13.93 -14.98 -5.99
N ASN A 6 12.80 -15.40 -5.42
CA ASN A 6 11.57 -15.64 -6.17
C ASN A 6 10.81 -14.33 -6.42
N ILE A 7 10.32 -14.15 -7.65
CA ILE A 7 9.39 -13.07 -7.99
C ILE A 7 7.98 -13.57 -7.71
N GLU A 8 7.35 -13.03 -6.66
CA GLU A 8 5.96 -13.32 -6.31
C GLU A 8 5.02 -12.29 -6.94
N ILE A 9 4.01 -12.75 -7.68
CA ILE A 9 3.05 -11.89 -8.35
C ILE A 9 1.64 -12.34 -7.97
N ASN A 10 0.82 -11.40 -7.49
CA ASN A 10 -0.60 -11.66 -7.25
C ASN A 10 -1.35 -11.84 -8.59
N PRO A 11 -1.96 -13.02 -8.87
CA PRO A 11 -2.67 -13.27 -10.13
C PRO A 11 -3.81 -12.27 -10.40
N LYS A 12 -4.41 -11.69 -9.35
CA LYS A 12 -5.46 -10.68 -9.50
C LYS A 12 -4.94 -9.41 -10.19
N GLN A 13 -3.65 -9.07 -10.07
CA GLN A 13 -3.09 -7.91 -10.79
C GLN A 13 -3.20 -8.10 -12.31
N TYR A 14 -2.92 -9.31 -12.81
CA TYR A 14 -3.10 -9.64 -14.22
C TYR A 14 -4.59 -9.62 -14.62
N GLN A 15 -5.47 -10.17 -13.79
CA GLN A 15 -6.91 -10.20 -14.09
C GLN A 15 -7.51 -8.80 -14.24
N TYR A 16 -7.09 -7.83 -13.43
CA TYR A 16 -7.66 -6.49 -13.41
C TYR A 16 -6.95 -5.50 -14.34
N TYR A 17 -5.62 -5.57 -14.44
CA TYR A 17 -4.80 -4.58 -15.15
C TYR A 17 -4.03 -5.16 -16.35
N GLY A 18 -4.20 -6.46 -16.61
CA GLY A 18 -3.61 -7.15 -17.76
C GLY A 18 -2.10 -7.27 -17.70
N LYS A 19 -1.51 -7.50 -18.88
CA LYS A 19 -0.08 -7.77 -19.05
C LYS A 19 0.82 -6.62 -18.60
N ASN A 20 0.37 -5.37 -18.74
CA ASN A 20 1.18 -4.20 -18.36
C ASN A 20 1.50 -4.18 -16.87
N ALA A 21 0.53 -4.53 -16.01
CA ALA A 21 0.79 -4.65 -14.58
C ALA A 21 1.80 -5.74 -14.25
N LEU A 22 1.81 -6.86 -14.98
CA LEU A 22 2.84 -7.89 -14.81
C LEU A 22 4.23 -7.38 -15.18
N ILE A 23 4.35 -6.67 -16.29
CA ILE A 23 5.62 -6.07 -16.73
C ILE A 23 6.12 -5.10 -15.66
N ASP A 24 5.25 -4.26 -15.12
CA ASP A 24 5.56 -3.28 -14.09
C ASP A 24 6.03 -3.94 -12.79
N ILE A 25 5.33 -4.98 -12.33
CA ILE A 25 5.71 -5.78 -11.15
C ILE A 25 7.07 -6.45 -11.38
N ILE A 26 7.27 -7.09 -12.52
CA ILE A 26 8.54 -7.78 -12.83
C ILE A 26 9.69 -6.78 -12.86
N LYS A 27 9.54 -5.63 -13.52
CA LYS A 27 10.57 -4.58 -13.54
C LYS A 27 10.90 -4.07 -12.14
N HIS A 28 9.89 -3.92 -11.28
CA HIS A 28 10.06 -3.52 -9.88
C HIS A 28 10.90 -4.52 -9.10
N GLU A 29 10.54 -5.80 -9.15
CA GLU A 29 11.29 -6.86 -8.44
C GLU A 29 12.72 -7.02 -8.99
N LEU A 30 12.90 -6.85 -10.29
CA LEU A 30 14.24 -6.86 -10.90
C LEU A 30 15.11 -5.68 -10.43
N CYS A 31 14.53 -4.52 -10.12
CA CYS A 31 15.28 -3.42 -9.50
C CYS A 31 15.80 -3.79 -8.11
N HIS A 32 14.94 -4.42 -7.29
CA HIS A 32 15.35 -4.94 -5.98
C HIS A 32 16.48 -5.95 -6.13
N TYR A 33 16.31 -6.89 -7.05
CA TYR A 33 17.26 -7.97 -7.25
C TYR A 33 18.62 -7.46 -7.75
N HIS A 34 18.64 -6.60 -8.77
CA HIS A 34 19.87 -6.03 -9.31
C HIS A 34 20.68 -5.28 -8.25
N LEU A 35 20.02 -4.43 -7.46
CA LEU A 35 20.69 -3.67 -6.41
C LEU A 35 21.16 -4.55 -5.26
N HIS A 36 20.39 -5.59 -4.93
CA HIS A 36 20.79 -6.56 -3.91
C HIS A 36 22.07 -7.30 -4.31
N LEU A 37 22.15 -7.82 -5.54
CA LEU A 37 23.37 -8.47 -6.06
C LEU A 37 24.58 -7.53 -6.08
N GLY A 38 24.35 -6.24 -6.35
CA GLY A 38 25.39 -5.22 -6.35
C GLY A 38 25.82 -4.71 -4.97
N GLY A 39 25.25 -5.24 -3.88
CA GLY A 39 25.51 -4.74 -2.52
C GLY A 39 25.03 -3.30 -2.27
N LYS A 40 24.09 -2.82 -3.09
CA LYS A 40 23.56 -1.45 -3.09
C LYS A 40 22.29 -1.31 -2.26
N GLY A 41 21.87 -0.07 -2.04
CA GLY A 41 20.60 0.27 -1.39
C GLY A 41 19.39 -0.17 -2.22
N TYR A 42 18.89 -1.38 -1.97
CA TYR A 42 17.80 -1.99 -2.73
C TYR A 42 16.41 -1.71 -2.16
N LYS A 43 16.23 -1.11 -0.98
CA LYS A 43 14.90 -0.93 -0.37
C LYS A 43 14.21 0.31 -0.95
N HIS A 44 12.87 0.38 -0.90
CA HIS A 44 12.11 1.54 -1.43
C HIS A 44 12.50 2.90 -0.83
N LYS A 45 13.07 2.88 0.39
CA LYS A 45 13.54 4.10 1.07
C LYS A 45 14.88 4.60 0.51
N ASP A 46 15.67 3.73 -0.09
CA ASP A 46 17.05 3.99 -0.53
C ASP A 46 17.06 4.83 -1.81
N SER A 47 18.07 5.70 -1.96
CA SER A 47 18.20 6.59 -3.11
C SER A 47 18.48 5.82 -4.41
N GLU A 48 19.34 4.81 -4.34
CA GLU A 48 19.72 3.99 -5.51
C GLU A 48 18.51 3.28 -6.13
N PHE A 49 17.62 2.70 -5.30
CA PHE A 49 16.36 2.13 -5.77
C PHE A 49 15.47 3.17 -6.47
N LYS A 50 15.33 4.37 -5.89
CA LYS A 50 14.50 5.44 -6.48
C LYS A 50 15.06 5.90 -7.84
N ILE A 51 16.38 5.96 -7.97
CA ILE A 51 17.05 6.33 -9.22
C ILE A 51 16.85 5.24 -10.28
N LEU A 52 17.18 3.99 -9.95
CA LEU A 52 17.08 2.88 -10.89
C LEU A 52 15.65 2.64 -11.35
N SER A 53 14.69 2.61 -10.42
CA SER A 53 13.26 2.41 -10.75
C SER A 53 12.75 3.48 -11.70
N LYS A 54 13.12 4.75 -11.50
CA LYS A 54 12.79 5.84 -12.43
C LYS A 54 13.45 5.64 -13.80
N GLN A 55 14.72 5.25 -13.84
CA GLN A 55 15.46 5.06 -15.09
C GLN A 55 14.86 3.95 -15.97
N VAL A 56 14.41 2.85 -15.39
CA VAL A 56 13.85 1.71 -16.14
C VAL A 56 12.33 1.77 -16.31
N GLY A 57 11.70 2.83 -15.79
CA GLY A 57 10.25 3.00 -15.79
C GLY A 57 9.53 1.92 -14.97
N ALA A 58 10.12 1.48 -13.86
CA ALA A 58 9.48 0.58 -12.91
C ALA A 58 8.67 1.40 -11.88
N PRO A 59 7.35 1.24 -11.79
CA PRO A 59 6.59 1.90 -10.74
C PRO A 59 7.01 1.37 -9.37
N ARG A 60 7.06 2.27 -8.38
CA ARG A 60 7.41 1.89 -6.99
C ARG A 60 6.28 1.18 -6.25
N PHE A 61 5.05 1.35 -6.72
CA PHE A 61 3.86 0.80 -6.09
C PHE A 61 2.91 0.27 -7.17
N CYS A 62 2.27 -0.86 -6.90
CA CYS A 62 1.20 -1.38 -7.74
C CYS A 62 -0.09 -0.57 -7.54
N ALA A 63 -0.91 -0.52 -8.59
CA ALA A 63 -2.26 -0.01 -8.47
C ALA A 63 -3.11 -0.92 -7.55
N PRO A 64 -3.90 -0.35 -6.63
CA PRO A 64 -4.78 -1.13 -5.78
C PRO A 64 -6.00 -1.62 -6.57
N ILE A 65 -6.20 -2.94 -6.61
CA ILE A 65 -7.33 -3.60 -7.31
C ILE A 65 -8.70 -3.08 -6.87
N GLN A 66 -8.83 -2.74 -5.59
CA GLN A 66 -10.06 -2.22 -5.00
C GLN A 66 -9.83 -0.81 -4.46
N SER A 67 -10.86 0.04 -4.52
CA SER A 67 -10.82 1.37 -3.92
C SER A 67 -10.58 1.30 -2.40
N TYR A 68 -10.27 2.43 -1.78
CA TYR A 68 -10.10 2.45 -0.33
C TYR A 68 -11.41 2.12 0.39
N GLU A 69 -12.52 2.64 -0.14
CA GLU A 69 -13.88 2.46 0.35
C GLU A 69 -14.30 1.00 0.28
N ALA A 70 -14.04 0.33 -0.86
CA ALA A 70 -14.34 -1.08 -1.04
C ALA A 70 -13.52 -2.01 -0.12
N ARG A 71 -12.36 -1.55 0.36
CA ARG A 71 -11.51 -2.29 1.30
C ARG A 71 -11.77 -1.92 2.77
N ALA A 72 -12.61 -0.93 3.04
CA ALA A 72 -12.81 -0.42 4.37
C ALA A 72 -13.70 -1.38 5.17
N ASN A 73 -13.15 -1.94 6.24
CA ASN A 73 -13.88 -2.86 7.12
C ASN A 73 -14.55 -2.15 8.30
N TYR A 74 -14.17 -0.90 8.58
CA TYR A 74 -14.62 -0.19 9.78
C TYR A 74 -15.09 1.22 9.46
N LEU A 75 -16.23 1.58 10.03
CA LEU A 75 -16.76 2.93 10.02
C LEU A 75 -16.67 3.54 11.42
N TYR A 76 -15.88 4.60 11.55
CA TYR A 76 -15.79 5.39 12.78
C TYR A 76 -16.56 6.70 12.63
N LYS A 77 -17.04 7.25 13.74
CA LYS A 77 -17.65 8.57 13.81
C LYS A 77 -17.03 9.39 14.92
N CYS A 78 -16.80 10.68 14.66
CA CYS A 78 -16.46 11.62 15.72
C CYS A 78 -17.69 11.91 16.58
N GLN A 79 -17.52 11.80 17.90
CA GLN A 79 -18.59 12.07 18.86
C GLN A 79 -18.94 13.57 18.98
N SER A 80 -18.01 14.47 18.62
CA SER A 80 -18.21 15.92 18.72
C SER A 80 -18.77 16.54 17.43
N CYS A 81 -18.14 16.29 16.28
CA CYS A 81 -18.55 16.90 15.00
C CYS A 81 -19.29 15.93 14.06
N GLY A 82 -19.46 14.67 14.45
CA GLY A 82 -20.21 13.69 13.66
C GLY A 82 -19.52 13.20 12.38
N TYR A 83 -18.33 13.69 12.04
CA TYR A 83 -17.62 13.29 10.82
C TYR A 83 -17.30 11.79 10.80
N LYS A 84 -17.47 11.17 9.64
CA LYS A 84 -17.31 9.72 9.43
C LYS A 84 -15.95 9.39 8.82
N TYR A 85 -15.31 8.35 9.32
CA TYR A 85 -14.02 7.87 8.84
C TYR A 85 -14.11 6.39 8.48
N LEU A 86 -13.93 6.10 7.19
CA LEU A 86 -13.69 4.73 6.73
C LEU A 86 -12.25 4.31 7.05
N ARG A 87 -12.08 3.06 7.50
CA ARG A 87 -10.78 2.48 7.82
C ARG A 87 -10.72 1.02 7.39
N ILE A 88 -9.63 0.65 6.72
CA ILE A 88 -9.32 -0.75 6.37
C ILE A 88 -8.95 -1.55 7.64
N ARG A 89 -8.24 -0.93 8.59
CA ARG A 89 -7.78 -1.56 9.84
C ARG A 89 -8.45 -0.91 11.05
N LYS A 90 -8.67 -1.72 12.09
CA LYS A 90 -9.16 -1.22 13.38
C LYS A 90 -8.16 -0.22 13.97
N VAL A 91 -8.65 0.90 14.50
CA VAL A 91 -7.83 1.91 15.17
C VAL A 91 -8.11 1.94 16.67
N ASP A 92 -7.09 2.29 17.47
CA ASP A 92 -7.26 2.51 18.91
C ASP A 92 -7.85 3.90 19.15
N VAL A 93 -9.14 3.95 19.48
CA VAL A 93 -9.89 5.19 19.76
C VAL A 93 -9.45 5.91 21.04
N ARG A 94 -8.61 5.28 21.89
CA ARG A 94 -8.00 5.96 23.05
C ARG A 94 -6.87 6.88 22.61
N LYS A 95 -6.10 6.47 21.59
CA LYS A 95 -4.97 7.21 21.03
C LYS A 95 -5.39 8.15 19.91
N MET A 96 -6.28 7.69 19.04
CA MET A 96 -6.71 8.45 17.86
C MET A 96 -7.83 9.45 18.20
N ARG A 97 -7.81 10.59 17.51
CA ARG A 97 -8.81 11.66 17.61
C ARG A 97 -9.30 12.09 16.24
N CYS A 98 -10.41 12.81 16.21
CA CYS A 98 -10.94 13.42 14.99
C CYS A 98 -9.94 14.43 14.43
N GLY A 99 -9.57 14.30 13.15
CA GLY A 99 -8.63 15.22 12.49
C GLY A 99 -9.19 16.63 12.22
N ILE A 100 -10.49 16.84 12.46
CA ILE A 100 -11.17 18.12 12.22
C ILE A 100 -11.33 18.92 13.53
N CYS A 101 -11.79 18.27 14.60
CA CYS A 101 -12.15 18.94 15.86
C CYS A 101 -11.45 18.37 17.11
N ASN A 102 -10.52 17.42 16.94
CA ASN A 102 -9.84 16.71 18.02
C ASN A 102 -10.77 15.93 18.99
N GLY A 103 -12.05 15.79 18.66
CA GLY A 103 -13.01 15.01 19.45
C GLY A 103 -12.71 13.50 19.48
N LYS A 104 -13.31 12.81 20.45
CA LYS A 104 -13.21 11.34 20.57
C LYS A 104 -13.87 10.64 19.38
N LEU A 105 -13.34 9.49 19.01
CA LEU A 105 -13.87 8.62 17.94
C LEU A 105 -14.58 7.42 18.56
N SER A 106 -15.68 6.99 17.94
CA SER A 106 -16.38 5.75 18.27
C SER A 106 -16.51 4.88 17.02
N LEU A 107 -16.29 3.58 17.15
CA LEU A 107 -16.61 2.61 16.10
C LEU A 107 -18.13 2.53 16.00
N ILE A 108 -18.66 2.74 14.80
CA ILE A 108 -20.10 2.65 14.53
C ILE A 108 -20.44 1.30 13.91
N GLU A 109 -19.63 0.83 12.97
CA GLU A 109 -19.97 -0.37 12.20
C GLU A 109 -18.72 -1.13 11.74
N HIS A 110 -18.86 -2.46 11.68
CA HIS A 110 -17.94 -3.35 10.99
C HIS A 110 -18.59 -3.77 9.66
N LEU A 111 -18.07 -3.25 8.55
CA LEU A 111 -18.67 -3.26 7.20
C LEU A 111 -18.46 -4.60 6.44
N THR A 112 -18.45 -5.71 7.19
CA THR A 112 -18.07 -7.06 6.73
C THR A 112 -18.56 -7.43 5.32
#